data_AF-A0AB38TMY9-F1
#
_entry.id   AF-A0AB38TMY9-F1
#
_cell.length_a   1.000
_cell.length_b   1.000
_cell.length_c   1.000
_cell.angle_alpha   90.00
_cell.angle_beta   90.00
_cell.angle_gamma   90.00
#
_symmetry.space_group_name_H-M   'P 1'
#
loop_
_entity.id
_entity.type
_entity.pdbx_description
1 polymer ?
#
loop_
_entity_poly.entity_id
_entity_poly.type
_entity_poly.pdbx_seq_one_letter_code
_entity_poly.pdbx_strand_id
1 'polypeptide(L)'
;MTPPSPAQSPAPAADSRLDQLRAWLATHADRHALALDTLAPASADASFRRYFRLASGTEPGGTAIAVDAPPPEKCREFVQIAGLLAAAGLHAPRVLETDLEAGFMLVSDLGTATYIGALDPADTAAAKPLLRAAIDALVRWQLSSREGVLPVFDEAFLRREMELMPEWYVGRHLGRTLDERQRGVLDRTFALLVANSLSQPHGYMLRDFMPRNLMICEPNPGVLDFQDAVWGPLAYDVVSLLRDAFISWDEEFELDCFVYYWEQARKAGLPVDADFGEFYRQLEWTGLQRHIKVLGLFPRIHYRDGKPRYLDDLPRFLAYARKVAQRYRPLAPFANLLDELEGQSSVEVGYTF
;
A
#
# COMPACT_ATOMS: atom_id res chain seq x y z
N MET A 1 -15.92 -43.72 -41.45
CA MET A 1 -15.85 -42.85 -40.26
C MET A 1 -14.52 -42.13 -40.30
N THR A 2 -14.55 -40.87 -40.71
CA THR A 2 -13.37 -39.99 -40.82
C THR A 2 -13.06 -39.44 -39.43
N PRO A 3 -11.81 -39.43 -38.95
CA PRO A 3 -11.49 -38.85 -37.65
C PRO A 3 -11.70 -37.33 -37.70
N PRO A 4 -12.17 -36.70 -36.60
CA PRO A 4 -12.31 -35.25 -36.54
C PRO A 4 -10.92 -34.59 -36.53
N SER A 5 -10.79 -33.49 -37.27
CA SER A 5 -9.59 -32.65 -37.25
C SER A 5 -9.37 -32.05 -35.86
N PRO A 6 -8.11 -31.89 -35.42
CA PRO A 6 -7.82 -31.21 -34.16
C PRO A 6 -8.24 -29.74 -34.27
N ALA A 7 -9.01 -29.28 -33.27
CA ALA A 7 -9.37 -27.89 -33.14
C ALA A 7 -8.09 -27.03 -33.06
N GLN A 8 -7.94 -26.10 -34.00
CA GLN A 8 -6.91 -25.07 -33.93
C GLN A 8 -7.17 -24.22 -32.69
N SER A 9 -6.16 -24.10 -31.82
CA SER A 9 -6.15 -23.13 -30.74
C SER A 9 -6.39 -21.73 -31.31
N PRO A 10 -7.27 -20.90 -30.71
CA PRO A 10 -7.47 -19.53 -31.17
C PRO A 10 -6.15 -18.75 -31.06
N ALA A 11 -5.83 -17.98 -32.09
CA ALA A 11 -4.74 -17.01 -32.05
C ALA A 11 -4.93 -16.04 -30.87
N PRO A 12 -3.85 -15.57 -30.21
CA PRO A 12 -3.98 -14.59 -29.14
C PRO A 12 -4.71 -13.36 -29.66
N ALA A 13 -5.76 -12.94 -28.96
CA ALA A 13 -6.50 -11.72 -29.29
C ALA A 13 -5.52 -10.52 -29.32
N ALA A 14 -5.60 -9.70 -30.37
CA ALA A 14 -4.74 -8.54 -30.53
C ALA A 14 -4.89 -7.57 -29.34
N ASP A 15 -3.78 -7.23 -28.70
CA ASP A 15 -3.74 -6.28 -27.58
C ASP A 15 -3.77 -4.84 -28.13
N SER A 16 -4.98 -4.40 -28.49
CA SER A 16 -5.21 -3.06 -29.06
C SER A 16 -4.65 -1.92 -28.20
N ARG A 17 -4.56 -2.11 -26.87
CA ARG A 17 -4.01 -1.11 -25.95
C ARG A 17 -2.49 -1.04 -26.04
N LEU A 18 -1.82 -2.18 -26.15
CA LEU A 18 -0.37 -2.22 -26.36
C LEU A 18 0.01 -1.60 -27.70
N ASP A 19 -0.80 -1.82 -28.75
CA ASP A 19 -0.59 -1.20 -30.06
C ASP A 19 -0.74 0.33 -30.00
N GLN A 20 -1.76 0.83 -29.29
CA GLN A 20 -1.93 2.26 -29.05
C GLN A 20 -0.78 2.86 -28.24
N LEU A 21 -0.30 2.15 -27.20
CA LEU A 21 0.85 2.58 -26.42
C LEU A 21 2.11 2.67 -27.30
N ARG A 22 2.37 1.65 -28.14
CA ARG A 22 3.49 1.65 -29.09
C ARG A 22 3.41 2.83 -30.07
N ALA A 23 2.22 3.10 -30.61
CA ALA A 23 2.00 4.22 -31.53
C ALA A 23 2.26 5.57 -30.84
N TRP A 24 1.79 5.73 -29.60
CA TRP A 24 2.05 6.92 -28.80
C TRP A 24 3.54 7.10 -28.50
N LEU A 25 4.23 6.05 -28.03
CA LEU A 25 5.67 6.07 -27.75
C LEU A 25 6.50 6.42 -29.00
N ALA A 26 6.08 5.99 -30.20
CA ALA A 26 6.75 6.32 -31.45
C ALA A 26 6.80 7.84 -31.72
N THR A 27 5.81 8.61 -31.24
CA THR A 27 5.83 10.08 -31.36
C THR A 27 6.89 10.75 -30.50
N HIS A 28 7.44 10.02 -29.52
CA HIS A 28 8.45 10.49 -28.57
C HIS A 28 9.82 9.78 -28.72
N ALA A 29 9.94 8.84 -29.66
CA ALA A 29 11.09 7.94 -29.77
C ALA A 29 12.42 8.68 -30.00
N ASP A 30 12.44 9.65 -30.92
CA ASP A 30 13.67 10.40 -31.23
C ASP A 30 14.13 11.27 -30.04
N ARG A 31 13.18 11.89 -29.33
CA ARG A 31 13.47 12.79 -28.19
C ARG A 31 14.14 12.05 -27.04
N HIS A 32 13.68 10.83 -26.74
CA HIS A 32 14.15 10.04 -25.61
C HIS A 32 15.09 8.90 -26.03
N ALA A 33 15.40 8.78 -27.32
CA ALA A 33 16.15 7.67 -27.91
C ALA A 33 15.59 6.30 -27.51
N LEU A 34 14.27 6.10 -27.71
CA LEU A 34 13.54 4.89 -27.34
C LEU A 34 13.73 3.77 -28.36
N ALA A 35 14.08 2.57 -27.90
CA ALA A 35 14.10 1.36 -28.72
C ALA A 35 12.79 0.57 -28.53
N LEU A 36 11.78 0.85 -29.36
CA LEU A 36 10.41 0.31 -29.21
C LEU A 36 10.31 -1.21 -29.40
N ASP A 37 11.28 -1.83 -30.06
CA ASP A 37 11.43 -3.28 -30.22
C ASP A 37 11.82 -3.97 -28.90
N THR A 38 12.41 -3.25 -27.96
CA THR A 38 12.80 -3.76 -26.63
C THR A 38 11.66 -3.72 -25.60
N LEU A 39 10.49 -3.19 -25.97
CA LEU A 39 9.35 -3.04 -25.07
C LEU A 39 8.90 -4.39 -24.50
N ALA A 40 9.06 -4.58 -23.18
CA ALA A 40 8.75 -5.81 -22.48
C ALA A 40 8.01 -5.54 -21.15
N PRO A 41 7.15 -6.44 -20.65
CA PRO A 41 6.50 -6.28 -19.36
C PRO A 41 7.53 -6.07 -18.22
N ALA A 42 7.34 -5.03 -17.41
CA ALA A 42 8.20 -4.71 -16.26
C ALA A 42 7.61 -5.17 -14.93
N SER A 43 6.30 -5.11 -14.80
CA SER A 43 5.54 -5.59 -13.65
C SER A 43 4.17 -6.07 -14.08
N ALA A 44 3.73 -7.19 -13.51
CA ALA A 44 2.37 -7.68 -13.59
C ALA A 44 1.76 -7.57 -12.19
N ASP A 45 1.34 -6.37 -11.81
CA ASP A 45 0.61 -6.19 -10.56
C ASP A 45 -0.90 -6.22 -10.75
N ALA A 46 -1.62 -6.43 -9.65
CA ALA A 46 -3.06 -6.52 -9.52
C ALA A 46 -3.83 -5.22 -9.84
N SER A 47 -3.22 -4.25 -10.51
CA SER A 47 -3.93 -3.05 -10.96
C SER A 47 -4.40 -3.22 -12.41
N PHE A 48 -5.33 -2.37 -12.86
CA PHE A 48 -5.64 -2.27 -14.30
C PHE A 48 -4.50 -1.60 -15.09
N ARG A 49 -3.49 -1.05 -14.40
CA ARG A 49 -2.32 -0.44 -15.02
C ARG A 49 -1.28 -1.50 -15.37
N ARG A 50 -0.64 -1.28 -16.51
CA ARG A 50 0.41 -2.13 -17.07
C ARG A 50 1.68 -1.31 -17.22
N TYR A 51 2.81 -1.92 -16.87
CA TYR A 51 4.11 -1.29 -16.89
C TYR A 51 5.00 -2.06 -17.85
N PHE A 52 5.62 -1.35 -18.80
CA PHE A 52 6.51 -1.92 -19.80
C PHE A 52 7.86 -1.21 -19.75
N ARG A 53 8.94 -1.97 -19.73
CA ARG A 53 10.30 -1.45 -19.80
C ARG A 53 10.77 -1.44 -21.25
N LEU A 54 11.47 -0.39 -21.64
CA LEU A 54 12.16 -0.29 -22.92
C LEU A 54 13.49 0.45 -22.75
N ALA A 55 14.43 0.21 -23.65
CA ALA A 55 15.69 0.94 -23.68
C ALA A 55 15.46 2.41 -24.08
N SER A 56 16.19 3.30 -23.41
CA SER A 56 16.17 4.75 -23.59
C SER A 56 17.61 5.27 -23.50
N GLY A 57 18.11 5.87 -24.58
CA GLY A 57 19.47 6.42 -24.62
C GLY A 57 19.66 7.71 -23.80
N THR A 58 18.57 8.31 -23.31
CA THR A 58 18.60 9.58 -22.57
C THR A 58 18.52 9.42 -21.06
N GLU A 59 18.07 8.25 -20.58
CA GLU A 59 17.92 7.99 -19.15
C GLU A 59 19.20 7.39 -18.57
N PRO A 60 19.62 7.77 -17.34
CA PRO A 60 20.89 7.32 -16.75
C PRO A 60 21.05 5.79 -16.64
N GLY A 61 19.95 5.05 -16.46
CA GLY A 61 19.92 3.59 -16.41
C GLY A 61 19.84 2.91 -17.78
N GLY A 62 19.78 3.66 -18.88
CA GLY A 62 19.60 3.15 -20.23
C GLY A 62 18.20 2.62 -20.51
N THR A 63 17.24 2.80 -19.59
CA THR A 63 15.87 2.31 -19.69
C THR A 63 14.85 3.32 -19.17
N ALA A 64 13.61 3.19 -19.65
CA ALA A 64 12.44 3.92 -19.18
C ALA A 64 11.27 2.95 -18.96
N ILE A 65 10.23 3.42 -18.28
CA ILE A 65 8.98 2.68 -18.09
C ILE A 65 7.85 3.39 -18.83
N ALA A 66 7.25 2.69 -19.78
CA ALA A 66 5.98 3.06 -20.39
C ALA A 66 4.83 2.51 -19.53
N VAL A 67 3.88 3.36 -19.20
CA VAL A 67 2.71 3.07 -18.38
C VAL A 67 1.47 3.13 -19.25
N ASP A 68 0.68 2.07 -19.19
CA ASP A 68 -0.69 2.03 -19.72
C ASP A 68 -1.66 1.95 -18.53
N ALA A 69 -2.35 3.05 -18.27
CA ALA A 69 -3.27 3.26 -17.18
C ALA A 69 -4.59 3.81 -17.75
N PRO A 70 -5.43 2.94 -18.35
CA PRO A 70 -6.62 3.39 -19.06
C PRO A 70 -7.61 4.10 -18.12
N PRO A 71 -8.37 5.10 -18.60
CA PRO A 71 -9.41 5.73 -17.78
C PRO A 71 -10.34 4.69 -17.15
N PRO A 72 -10.73 4.85 -15.87
CA PRO A 72 -10.57 6.03 -15.02
C PRO A 72 -9.32 6.01 -14.11
N GLU A 73 -8.23 5.33 -14.50
CA GLU A 73 -7.01 5.29 -13.68
C GLU A 73 -6.39 6.68 -13.42
N LYS A 74 -5.76 6.82 -12.25
CA LYS A 74 -5.31 8.09 -11.65
C LYS A 74 -4.04 8.68 -12.25
N CYS A 75 -4.02 8.94 -13.55
CA CYS A 75 -2.84 9.50 -14.23
C CYS A 75 -2.53 10.93 -13.77
N ARG A 76 -3.56 11.75 -13.50
CA ARG A 76 -3.37 13.14 -13.06
C ARG A 76 -2.75 13.22 -11.67
N GLU A 77 -3.22 12.37 -10.77
CA GLU A 77 -2.72 12.25 -9.41
C GLU A 77 -1.30 11.67 -9.41
N PHE A 78 -1.01 10.69 -10.27
CA PHE A 78 0.36 10.20 -10.46
C PHE A 78 1.31 11.36 -10.81
N VAL A 79 0.97 12.16 -11.82
CA VAL A 79 1.81 13.29 -12.26
C VAL A 79 1.97 14.34 -11.16
N GLN A 80 0.86 14.70 -10.50
CA GLN A 80 0.87 15.66 -9.39
C GLN A 80 1.78 15.18 -8.26
N ILE A 81 1.59 13.94 -7.79
CA ILE A 81 2.29 13.42 -6.62
C ILE A 81 3.75 13.12 -6.94
N ALA A 82 4.09 12.67 -8.17
CA ALA A 82 5.47 12.58 -8.62
C ALA A 82 6.19 13.94 -8.54
N GLY A 83 5.51 15.02 -8.95
CA GLY A 83 6.02 16.38 -8.81
C GLY A 83 6.21 16.82 -7.35
N LEU A 84 5.28 16.45 -6.46
CA LEU A 84 5.41 16.71 -5.02
C LEU A 84 6.58 15.95 -4.39
N LEU A 85 6.74 14.67 -4.73
CA LEU A 85 7.85 13.84 -4.25
C LEU A 85 9.20 14.41 -4.71
N ALA A 86 9.31 14.79 -5.98
CA ALA A 86 10.52 15.43 -6.51
C ALA A 86 10.83 16.75 -5.79
N ALA A 87 9.83 17.60 -5.55
CA ALA A 87 10.00 18.85 -4.82
C ALA A 87 10.40 18.63 -3.34
N ALA A 88 9.99 17.52 -2.74
CA ALA A 88 10.42 17.09 -1.41
C ALA A 88 11.81 16.43 -1.38
N GLY A 89 12.45 16.25 -2.54
CA GLY A 89 13.76 15.59 -2.66
C GLY A 89 13.70 14.06 -2.52
N LEU A 90 12.52 13.46 -2.74
CA LEU A 90 12.36 12.01 -2.81
C LEU A 90 12.65 11.50 -4.22
N HIS A 91 13.17 10.28 -4.30
CA HIS A 91 13.42 9.61 -5.56
C HIS A 91 12.17 8.84 -5.98
N ALA A 92 11.43 9.40 -6.94
CA ALA A 92 10.27 8.77 -7.56
C ALA A 92 10.45 8.78 -9.09
N PRO A 93 9.68 7.99 -9.87
CA PRO A 93 9.73 8.05 -11.32
C PRO A 93 9.44 9.46 -11.81
N ARG A 94 10.40 10.05 -12.52
CA ARG A 94 10.22 11.33 -13.19
C ARG A 94 9.29 11.12 -14.38
N VAL A 95 8.23 11.93 -14.45
CA VAL A 95 7.33 11.95 -15.61
C VAL A 95 8.03 12.62 -16.78
N LEU A 96 8.26 11.88 -17.85
CA LEU A 96 8.94 12.34 -19.07
C LEU A 96 7.92 12.82 -20.12
N GLU A 97 6.86 12.05 -20.34
CA GLU A 97 5.77 12.37 -21.27
C GLU A 97 4.44 11.83 -20.74
N THR A 98 3.32 12.45 -21.15
CA THR A 98 1.97 12.02 -20.77
C THR A 98 0.97 12.21 -21.88
N ASP A 99 0.06 11.25 -22.03
CA ASP A 99 -1.25 11.42 -22.66
C ASP A 99 -2.31 11.03 -21.63
N LEU A 100 -2.84 12.05 -20.94
CA LEU A 100 -3.77 11.86 -19.82
C LEU A 100 -5.18 11.45 -20.28
N GLU A 101 -5.53 11.68 -21.55
CA GLU A 101 -6.82 11.29 -22.11
C GLU A 101 -6.81 9.80 -22.49
N ALA A 102 -5.72 9.35 -23.12
CA ALA A 102 -5.53 7.95 -23.45
C ALA A 102 -5.03 7.10 -22.28
N GLY A 103 -4.53 7.72 -21.20
CA GLY A 103 -3.99 7.05 -20.04
C GLY A 103 -2.58 6.48 -20.25
N PHE A 104 -1.75 7.17 -21.03
CA PHE A 104 -0.35 6.77 -21.26
C PHE A 104 0.62 7.70 -20.56
N MET A 105 1.70 7.14 -20.02
CA MET A 105 2.82 7.91 -19.47
C MET A 105 4.14 7.24 -19.83
N LEU A 106 5.19 8.04 -19.96
CA LEU A 106 6.57 7.58 -20.03
C LEU A 106 7.28 8.16 -18.81
N VAL A 107 7.88 7.29 -18.00
CA VAL A 107 8.53 7.68 -16.75
C VAL A 107 9.94 7.09 -16.65
N SER A 108 10.79 7.69 -15.83
CA SER A 108 12.12 7.14 -15.55
C SER A 108 12.02 5.77 -14.87
N ASP A 109 13.00 4.90 -15.12
CA ASP A 109 13.06 3.57 -14.54
C ASP A 109 13.88 3.58 -13.24
N LEU A 110 13.32 3.05 -12.16
CA LEU A 110 14.00 2.91 -10.86
C LEU A 110 14.76 1.58 -10.71
N GLY A 111 14.77 0.75 -11.75
CA GLY A 111 15.47 -0.54 -11.78
C GLY A 111 14.58 -1.71 -11.39
N THR A 112 15.19 -2.79 -10.91
CA THR A 112 14.52 -4.07 -10.61
C THR A 112 14.74 -4.58 -9.20
N ALA A 113 15.68 -3.99 -8.44
CA ALA A 113 15.95 -4.38 -7.07
C ALA A 113 14.91 -3.73 -6.13
N THR A 114 14.03 -4.55 -5.57
CA THR A 114 13.00 -4.10 -4.62
C THR A 114 13.47 -4.31 -3.18
N TYR A 115 12.94 -3.53 -2.23
CA TYR A 115 13.17 -3.77 -0.81
C TYR A 115 12.61 -5.12 -0.39
N ILE A 116 11.39 -5.47 -0.85
CA ILE A 116 10.78 -6.77 -0.52
C ILE A 116 11.63 -7.96 -0.98
N GLY A 117 12.40 -7.84 -2.07
CA GLY A 117 13.30 -8.89 -2.54
C GLY A 117 14.62 -8.98 -1.79
N ALA A 118 14.99 -7.93 -1.06
CA ALA A 118 16.27 -7.83 -0.34
C ALA A 118 16.13 -8.02 1.19
N LEU A 119 14.94 -7.79 1.74
CA LEU A 119 14.68 -7.90 3.17
C LEU A 119 14.43 -9.36 3.56
N ASP A 120 15.17 -9.83 4.56
CA ASP A 120 14.93 -11.09 5.26
C ASP A 120 14.58 -10.78 6.73
N PRO A 121 13.39 -11.17 7.24
CA PRO A 121 13.05 -10.96 8.63
C PRO A 121 14.00 -11.66 9.62
N ALA A 122 14.74 -12.69 9.19
CA ALA A 122 15.75 -13.35 10.02
C ALA A 122 17.07 -12.55 10.12
N ASP A 123 17.31 -11.58 9.22
CA ASP A 123 18.50 -10.73 9.21
C ASP A 123 18.13 -9.26 9.43
N THR A 124 17.74 -8.95 10.67
CA THR A 124 17.40 -7.60 11.10
C THR A 124 18.56 -6.62 10.97
N ALA A 125 19.81 -7.09 11.03
CA ALA A 125 21.00 -6.27 10.87
C ALA A 125 21.13 -5.74 9.44
N ALA A 126 20.88 -6.58 8.43
CA ALA A 126 20.84 -6.18 7.02
C ALA A 126 19.59 -5.35 6.67
N ALA A 127 18.46 -5.61 7.33
CA ALA A 127 17.22 -4.88 7.11
C ALA A 127 17.26 -3.43 7.61
N LYS A 128 17.90 -3.21 8.77
CA LYS A 128 17.88 -1.92 9.48
C LYS A 128 18.33 -0.72 8.63
N PRO A 129 19.44 -0.76 7.87
CA PRO A 129 19.84 0.35 7.02
C PRO A 129 18.80 0.72 5.94
N LEU A 130 18.15 -0.27 5.32
CA LEU A 130 17.12 -0.04 4.31
C LEU A 130 15.89 0.62 4.94
N LEU A 131 15.39 0.07 6.04
CA LEU A 131 14.22 0.64 6.73
C LEU A 131 14.48 2.04 7.27
N ARG A 132 15.69 2.32 7.76
CA ARG A 132 16.08 3.68 8.17
C ARG A 132 16.13 4.66 7.00
N ALA A 133 16.66 4.26 5.83
CA ALA A 133 16.62 5.09 4.64
C ALA A 133 15.19 5.38 4.17
N ALA A 134 14.29 4.40 4.25
CA ALA A 134 12.87 4.60 4.01
C ALA A 134 12.23 5.58 5.01
N ILE A 135 12.52 5.43 6.29
CA ILE A 135 12.05 6.35 7.34
C ILE A 135 12.55 7.79 7.10
N ASP A 136 13.82 7.97 6.74
CA ASP A 136 14.38 9.30 6.43
C ASP A 136 13.73 9.92 5.17
N ALA A 137 13.38 9.11 4.16
CA ALA A 137 12.58 9.57 3.03
C ALA A 137 11.15 9.94 3.44
N LEU A 138 10.51 9.14 4.29
CA LEU A 138 9.17 9.43 4.81
C LEU A 138 9.12 10.74 5.61
N VAL A 139 10.11 10.99 6.47
CA VAL A 139 10.18 12.25 7.23
C VAL A 139 10.31 13.44 6.28
N ARG A 140 11.15 13.36 5.22
CA ARG A 140 11.24 14.40 4.19
C ARG A 140 9.91 14.64 3.46
N TRP A 141 9.22 13.56 3.11
CA TRP A 141 7.89 13.64 2.49
C TRP A 141 6.90 14.39 3.39
N GLN A 142 6.84 14.00 4.66
CA GLN A 142 5.94 14.59 5.63
C GLN A 142 6.29 16.05 5.96
N LEU A 143 7.56 16.45 5.93
CA LEU A 143 7.96 17.86 6.09
C LEU A 143 7.51 18.74 4.93
N SER A 144 7.32 18.16 3.74
CA SER A 144 6.84 18.89 2.55
C SER A 144 5.32 19.13 2.52
N SER A 145 4.63 18.68 3.58
CA SER A 145 3.18 18.73 3.71
C SER A 145 2.63 20.14 3.58
N ARG A 146 1.57 20.28 2.77
CA ARG A 146 0.80 21.51 2.62
C ARG A 146 -0.69 21.16 2.63
N GLU A 147 -1.41 21.82 3.53
CA GLU A 147 -2.85 21.64 3.65
C GLU A 147 -3.57 22.05 2.35
N GLY A 148 -4.64 21.35 2.00
CA GLY A 148 -5.45 21.64 0.80
C GLY A 148 -4.84 21.20 -0.54
N VAL A 149 -3.65 20.60 -0.56
CA VAL A 149 -3.01 20.11 -1.81
C VAL A 149 -3.45 18.69 -2.18
N LEU A 150 -3.57 17.80 -1.19
CA LEU A 150 -3.99 16.42 -1.38
C LEU A 150 -5.42 16.20 -0.83
N PRO A 151 -6.18 15.22 -1.36
CA PRO A 151 -7.49 14.86 -0.81
C PRO A 151 -7.42 14.52 0.67
N VAL A 152 -8.46 14.81 1.43
CA VAL A 152 -8.47 14.60 2.88
C VAL A 152 -8.87 13.16 3.23
N PHE A 153 -8.13 12.55 4.15
CA PHE A 153 -8.46 11.27 4.78
C PHE A 153 -9.42 11.49 5.96
N ASP A 154 -10.66 11.87 5.63
CA ASP A 154 -11.70 12.26 6.60
C ASP A 154 -12.45 11.06 7.21
N GLU A 155 -13.40 11.34 8.12
CA GLU A 155 -14.26 10.31 8.72
C GLU A 155 -14.99 9.47 7.67
N ALA A 156 -15.51 10.10 6.61
CA ALA A 156 -16.22 9.37 5.57
C ALA A 156 -15.28 8.41 4.82
N PHE A 157 -14.02 8.81 4.59
CA PHE A 157 -12.97 7.96 4.03
C PHE A 157 -12.67 6.77 4.92
N LEU A 158 -12.35 7.02 6.20
CA LEU A 158 -12.06 6.02 7.21
C LEU A 158 -13.18 4.98 7.32
N ARG A 159 -14.44 5.45 7.39
CA ARG A 159 -15.61 4.57 7.46
C ARG A 159 -15.76 3.72 6.20
N ARG A 160 -15.68 4.32 5.00
CA ARG A 160 -15.76 3.56 3.74
C ARG A 160 -14.72 2.45 3.66
N GLU A 161 -13.50 2.68 4.15
CA GLU A 161 -12.46 1.66 4.20
C GLU A 161 -12.76 0.54 5.21
N MET A 162 -13.21 0.88 6.42
CA MET A 162 -13.49 -0.11 7.46
C MET A 162 -14.77 -0.92 7.20
N GLU A 163 -15.77 -0.37 6.53
CA GLU A 163 -17.00 -1.07 6.13
C GLU A 163 -16.76 -2.20 5.11
N LEU A 164 -15.56 -2.27 4.50
CA LEU A 164 -15.19 -3.42 3.67
C LEU A 164 -15.16 -4.72 4.49
N MET A 165 -14.78 -4.67 5.76
CA MET A 165 -14.65 -5.85 6.62
C MET A 165 -16.01 -6.55 6.85
N PRO A 166 -17.07 -5.88 7.33
CA PRO A 166 -18.37 -6.53 7.50
C PRO A 166 -18.96 -7.05 6.18
N GLU A 167 -18.79 -6.32 5.07
CA GLU A 167 -19.31 -6.74 3.77
C GLU A 167 -18.56 -7.95 3.20
N TRP A 168 -17.24 -7.83 3.06
CA TRP A 168 -16.44 -8.77 2.26
C TRP A 168 -15.79 -9.87 3.09
N TYR A 169 -15.36 -9.56 4.32
CA TYR A 169 -14.79 -10.57 5.18
C TYR A 169 -15.88 -11.35 5.92
N VAL A 170 -16.75 -10.67 6.67
CA VAL A 170 -17.79 -11.38 7.43
C VAL A 170 -18.87 -11.96 6.52
N GLY A 171 -19.46 -11.12 5.66
CA GLY A 171 -20.54 -11.53 4.77
C GLY A 171 -20.09 -12.52 3.70
N ARG A 172 -19.10 -12.13 2.88
CA ARG A 172 -18.71 -12.91 1.70
C ARG A 172 -17.70 -14.03 2.00
N HIS A 173 -16.65 -13.78 2.78
CA HIS A 173 -15.60 -14.76 3.03
C HIS A 173 -15.98 -15.79 4.09
N LEU A 174 -16.47 -15.35 5.26
CA LEU A 174 -16.89 -16.23 6.35
C LEU A 174 -18.32 -16.79 6.16
N GLY A 175 -19.13 -16.19 5.28
CA GLY A 175 -20.51 -16.62 5.05
C GLY A 175 -21.43 -16.37 6.24
N ARG A 176 -21.12 -15.36 7.08
CA ARG A 176 -21.85 -15.04 8.31
C ARG A 176 -22.63 -13.74 8.14
N THR A 177 -23.71 -13.58 8.91
CA THR A 177 -24.44 -12.31 9.04
C THR A 177 -24.22 -11.77 10.44
N LEU A 178 -23.97 -10.47 10.54
CA LEU A 178 -23.82 -9.80 11.84
C LEU A 178 -25.18 -9.60 12.51
N ASP A 179 -25.29 -9.95 13.78
CA ASP A 179 -26.42 -9.55 14.62
C ASP A 179 -26.30 -8.07 15.07
N GLU A 180 -27.35 -7.52 15.68
CA GLU A 180 -27.37 -6.12 16.14
C GLU A 180 -26.28 -5.81 17.19
N ARG A 181 -25.96 -6.78 18.06
CA ARG A 181 -24.92 -6.64 19.08
C ARG A 181 -23.53 -6.57 18.43
N GLN A 182 -23.24 -7.49 17.52
CA GLN A 182 -21.98 -7.56 16.78
C GLN A 182 -21.79 -6.31 15.92
N ARG A 183 -22.85 -5.85 15.22
CA ARG A 183 -22.82 -4.60 14.47
C ARG A 183 -22.53 -3.41 15.40
N GLY A 184 -23.19 -3.34 16.55
CA GLY A 184 -22.92 -2.29 17.54
C GLY A 184 -21.49 -2.31 18.09
N VAL A 185 -20.83 -3.46 18.19
CA VAL A 185 -19.40 -3.56 18.54
C VAL A 185 -18.53 -2.96 17.44
N LEU A 186 -18.78 -3.29 16.17
CA LEU A 186 -18.05 -2.69 15.05
C LEU A 186 -18.24 -1.17 15.01
N ASP A 187 -19.47 -0.68 15.15
CA ASP A 187 -19.76 0.76 15.10
C ASP A 187 -19.00 1.55 16.18
N ARG A 188 -18.98 1.04 17.41
CA ARG A 188 -18.22 1.66 18.51
C ARG A 188 -16.71 1.61 18.25
N THR A 189 -16.22 0.48 17.72
CA THR A 189 -14.81 0.33 17.37
C THR A 189 -14.41 1.31 16.28
N PHE A 190 -15.20 1.43 15.21
CA PHE A 190 -14.95 2.36 14.12
C PHE A 190 -15.00 3.81 14.60
N ALA A 191 -15.93 4.16 15.51
CA ALA A 191 -15.96 5.48 16.11
C ALA A 191 -14.68 5.81 16.90
N LEU A 192 -14.14 4.85 17.68
CA LEU A 192 -12.88 5.01 18.39
C LEU A 192 -11.70 5.22 17.44
N LEU A 193 -11.63 4.42 16.36
CA LEU A 193 -10.55 4.51 15.38
C LEU A 193 -10.62 5.80 14.56
N VAL A 194 -11.82 6.25 14.19
CA VAL A 194 -12.05 7.55 13.55
C VAL A 194 -11.57 8.67 14.47
N ALA A 195 -12.00 8.68 15.73
CA ALA A 195 -11.62 9.73 16.67
C ALA A 195 -10.10 9.78 16.89
N ASN A 196 -9.44 8.61 16.98
CA ASN A 196 -7.99 8.51 17.08
C ASN A 196 -7.27 9.00 15.82
N SER A 197 -7.78 8.68 14.64
CA SER A 197 -7.19 9.15 13.38
C SER A 197 -7.31 10.68 13.26
N LEU A 198 -8.48 11.24 13.55
CA LEU A 198 -8.75 12.67 13.38
C LEU A 198 -8.06 13.55 14.43
N SER A 199 -7.73 13.02 15.61
CA SER A 199 -7.01 13.76 16.65
C SER A 199 -5.51 13.81 16.45
N GLN A 200 -4.96 12.93 15.61
CA GLN A 200 -3.54 12.93 15.29
C GLN A 200 -3.15 14.13 14.42
N PRO A 201 -1.89 14.56 14.47
CA PRO A 201 -1.36 15.47 13.47
C PRO A 201 -1.43 14.86 12.08
N HIS A 202 -1.84 15.67 11.11
CA HIS A 202 -1.97 15.27 9.71
C HIS A 202 -0.86 15.86 8.85
N GLY A 203 -0.51 15.15 7.79
CA GLY A 203 0.39 15.58 6.74
C GLY A 203 0.17 14.74 5.49
N TYR A 204 1.10 14.81 4.55
CA TYR A 204 1.07 13.93 3.40
C TYR A 204 1.30 12.47 3.80
N MET A 205 0.44 11.60 3.27
CA MET A 205 0.34 10.18 3.56
C MET A 205 0.22 9.41 2.25
N LEU A 206 1.20 8.57 1.93
CA LEU A 206 1.26 7.78 0.69
C LEU A 206 0.27 6.61 0.69
N ARG A 207 -0.06 6.08 1.87
CA ARG A 207 -0.95 4.93 2.14
C ARG A 207 -0.38 3.56 1.78
N ASP A 208 0.46 3.49 0.75
CA ASP A 208 1.10 2.24 0.30
C ASP A 208 2.65 2.32 0.42
N PHE A 209 3.14 3.01 1.45
CA PHE A 209 4.58 3.12 1.77
C PHE A 209 5.09 1.84 2.45
N MET A 210 5.28 0.80 1.66
CA MET A 210 5.63 -0.54 2.12
C MET A 210 6.75 -1.15 1.29
N PRO A 211 7.51 -2.16 1.79
CA PRO A 211 8.72 -2.66 1.13
C PRO A 211 8.54 -3.10 -0.33
N ARG A 212 7.34 -3.53 -0.72
CA ARG A 212 7.05 -3.90 -2.11
C ARG A 212 7.08 -2.72 -3.08
N ASN A 213 6.79 -1.53 -2.59
CA ASN A 213 6.73 -0.29 -3.35
C ASN A 213 8.00 0.57 -3.18
N LEU A 214 9.06 0.00 -2.61
CA LEU A 214 10.36 0.65 -2.44
C LEU A 214 11.44 -0.08 -3.26
N MET A 215 12.28 0.72 -3.91
CA MET A 215 13.35 0.26 -4.79
C MET A 215 14.73 0.59 -4.19
N ILE A 216 15.66 -0.35 -4.35
CA ILE A 216 17.08 -0.13 -4.05
C ILE A 216 17.71 0.51 -5.29
N CYS A 217 17.86 1.82 -5.23
CA CYS A 217 18.50 2.63 -6.26
C CYS A 217 19.05 3.90 -5.62
N GLU A 218 19.94 4.63 -6.31
CA GLU A 218 20.49 5.88 -5.80
C GLU A 218 19.81 7.10 -6.46
N PRO A 219 19.32 8.09 -5.70
CA PRO A 219 19.25 8.14 -4.23
C PRO A 219 18.29 7.10 -3.62
N ASN A 220 18.69 6.46 -2.52
CA ASN A 220 17.90 5.40 -1.87
C ASN A 220 16.91 5.96 -0.82
N PRO A 221 15.66 5.45 -0.73
CA PRO A 221 14.98 4.56 -1.68
C PRO A 221 14.36 5.28 -2.88
N GLY A 222 14.13 4.51 -3.95
CA GLY A 222 13.13 4.83 -4.95
C GLY A 222 11.71 4.49 -4.43
N VAL A 223 10.73 5.36 -4.67
CA VAL A 223 9.35 5.22 -4.18
C VAL A 223 8.38 5.04 -5.35
N LEU A 224 7.56 3.98 -5.30
CA LEU A 224 6.53 3.64 -6.28
C LEU A 224 5.13 3.71 -5.67
N ASP A 225 4.11 3.56 -6.52
CA ASP A 225 2.69 3.38 -6.13
C ASP A 225 2.15 4.46 -5.18
N PHE A 226 2.45 5.71 -5.49
CA PHE A 226 2.16 6.88 -4.65
C PHE A 226 0.91 7.67 -5.07
N GLN A 227 0.28 7.37 -6.20
CA GLN A 227 -0.83 8.15 -6.77
C GLN A 227 -2.08 8.24 -5.87
N ASP A 228 -2.16 7.37 -4.87
CA ASP A 228 -3.27 7.30 -3.93
C ASP A 228 -3.04 8.15 -2.67
N ALA A 229 -1.97 8.95 -2.65
CA ALA A 229 -1.60 9.79 -1.52
C ALA A 229 -2.69 10.82 -1.15
N VAL A 230 -2.80 11.07 0.15
CA VAL A 230 -3.82 11.92 0.77
C VAL A 230 -3.19 12.76 1.89
N TRP A 231 -3.96 13.70 2.43
CA TRP A 231 -3.71 14.36 3.69
C TRP A 231 -4.29 13.53 4.84
N GLY A 232 -3.42 12.92 5.66
CA GLY A 232 -3.78 11.89 6.65
C GLY A 232 -2.84 11.84 7.87
N PRO A 233 -3.09 10.95 8.84
CA PRO A 233 -2.27 10.81 10.05
C PRO A 233 -0.82 10.46 9.73
N LEU A 234 0.13 11.15 10.39
CA LEU A 234 1.57 10.94 10.14
C LEU A 234 2.05 9.51 10.45
N ALA A 235 1.40 8.81 11.38
CA ALA A 235 1.80 7.46 11.77
C ALA A 235 1.47 6.39 10.72
N TYR A 236 0.59 6.66 9.75
CA TYR A 236 0.05 5.63 8.87
C TYR A 236 1.13 4.96 7.99
N ASP A 237 1.99 5.74 7.35
CA ASP A 237 2.98 5.22 6.41
C ASP A 237 4.08 4.42 7.11
N VAL A 238 4.51 4.82 8.32
CA VAL A 238 5.49 4.04 9.09
C VAL A 238 4.89 2.71 9.57
N VAL A 239 3.57 2.67 9.86
CA VAL A 239 2.87 1.40 10.11
C VAL A 239 2.83 0.56 8.86
N SER A 240 2.50 1.14 7.71
CA SER A 240 2.47 0.41 6.43
C SER A 240 3.85 -0.14 6.04
N LEU A 241 4.94 0.50 6.51
CA LEU A 241 6.30 0.02 6.25
C LEU A 241 6.63 -1.27 7.04
N LEU A 242 6.19 -1.36 8.30
CA LEU A 242 6.60 -2.44 9.21
C LEU A 242 5.53 -3.52 9.44
N ARG A 243 4.25 -3.20 9.33
CA ARG A 243 3.12 -4.10 9.62
C ARG A 243 2.27 -4.36 8.38
N ASP A 244 2.91 -4.89 7.35
CA ASP A 244 2.29 -5.16 6.04
C ASP A 244 2.05 -6.66 5.77
N ALA A 245 1.52 -6.97 4.58
CA ALA A 245 1.13 -8.32 4.16
C ALA A 245 2.32 -9.28 3.96
N PHE A 246 3.52 -8.76 3.66
CA PHE A 246 4.60 -9.60 3.14
C PHE A 246 5.64 -10.01 4.17
N ILE A 247 6.04 -9.09 5.06
CA ILE A 247 7.05 -9.34 6.09
C ILE A 247 6.45 -9.05 7.46
N SER A 248 6.66 -9.97 8.39
CA SER A 248 6.39 -9.77 9.82
C SER A 248 7.72 -9.68 10.55
N TRP A 249 7.85 -8.68 11.42
CA TRP A 249 9.04 -8.48 12.24
C TRP A 249 8.75 -8.84 13.69
N ASP A 250 9.79 -9.20 14.44
CA ASP A 250 9.70 -9.27 15.88
C ASP A 250 9.42 -7.89 16.47
N GLU A 251 8.64 -7.85 17.55
CA GLU A 251 8.17 -6.59 18.14
C GLU A 251 9.31 -5.69 18.62
N GLU A 252 10.43 -6.27 19.09
CA GLU A 252 11.62 -5.50 19.45
C GLU A 252 12.18 -4.71 18.27
N PHE A 253 12.23 -5.33 17.08
CA PHE A 253 12.71 -4.68 15.87
C PHE A 253 11.72 -3.63 15.34
N GLU A 254 10.41 -3.93 15.39
CA GLU A 254 9.38 -2.94 15.09
C GLU A 254 9.53 -1.70 15.98
N LEU A 255 9.69 -1.91 17.29
CA LEU A 255 9.86 -0.83 18.26
C LEU A 255 11.11 0.00 17.99
N ASP A 256 12.26 -0.60 17.70
CA ASP A 256 13.49 0.14 17.35
C ASP A 256 13.28 1.03 16.12
N CYS A 257 12.58 0.52 15.09
CA CYS A 257 12.25 1.31 13.90
C CYS A 257 11.23 2.42 14.18
N PHE A 258 10.21 2.17 15.00
CA PHE A 258 9.23 3.18 15.38
C PHE A 258 9.83 4.29 16.26
N VAL A 259 10.71 3.93 17.20
CA VAL A 259 11.49 4.89 17.99
C VAL A 259 12.35 5.73 17.05
N TYR A 260 13.03 5.10 16.09
CA TYR A 260 13.84 5.83 15.12
C TYR A 260 13.01 6.84 14.30
N TYR A 261 11.85 6.44 13.77
CA TYR A 261 10.93 7.37 13.11
C TYR A 261 10.53 8.52 14.02
N TRP A 262 10.13 8.23 15.26
CA TRP A 262 9.68 9.23 16.22
C TRP A 262 10.79 10.24 16.55
N GLU A 263 12.02 9.78 16.78
CA GLU A 263 13.18 10.64 17.04
C GLU A 263 13.49 11.53 15.84
N GLN A 264 13.52 10.96 14.63
CA GLN A 264 13.81 11.69 13.40
C GLN A 264 12.72 12.72 13.08
N ALA A 265 11.45 12.35 13.25
CA ALA A 265 10.30 13.23 13.07
C ALA A 265 10.35 14.41 14.06
N ARG A 266 10.58 14.15 15.35
CA ARG A 266 10.72 15.21 16.37
C ARG A 266 11.89 16.13 16.08
N LYS A 267 13.05 15.57 15.74
CA LYS A 267 14.26 16.33 15.40
C LYS A 267 14.04 17.22 14.19
N ALA A 268 13.27 16.75 13.22
CA ALA A 268 12.87 17.49 12.02
C ALA A 268 11.79 18.56 12.28
N GLY A 269 11.13 18.55 13.44
CA GLY A 269 10.04 19.48 13.76
C GLY A 269 8.66 19.03 13.28
N LEU A 270 8.48 17.76 12.92
CA LEU A 270 7.14 17.21 12.71
C LEU A 270 6.37 17.17 14.02
N PRO A 271 5.06 17.47 14.02
CA PRO A 271 4.26 17.63 15.23
C PRO A 271 3.84 16.30 15.87
N VAL A 272 4.68 15.26 15.85
CA VAL A 272 4.39 14.00 16.55
C VAL A 272 4.34 14.21 18.07
N ASP A 273 3.62 13.34 18.78
CA ASP A 273 3.48 13.45 20.23
C ASP A 273 4.85 13.46 20.94
N ALA A 274 4.98 14.29 21.97
CA ALA A 274 6.22 14.42 22.74
C ALA A 274 6.47 13.21 23.66
N ASP A 275 5.43 12.47 24.01
CA ASP A 275 5.53 11.18 24.68
C ASP A 275 5.50 10.04 23.65
N PHE A 276 6.56 9.23 23.63
CA PHE A 276 6.62 8.06 22.76
C PHE A 276 5.51 7.06 23.06
N GLY A 277 5.07 6.92 24.33
CA GLY A 277 3.98 6.02 24.70
C GLY A 277 2.65 6.40 24.05
N GLU A 278 2.32 7.70 24.03
CA GLU A 278 1.13 8.21 23.34
C GLU A 278 1.26 8.13 21.82
N PHE A 279 2.43 8.47 21.26
CA PHE A 279 2.69 8.27 19.83
C PHE A 279 2.53 6.80 19.43
N TYR A 280 3.08 5.87 20.21
CA TYR A 280 2.97 4.44 19.95
C TYR A 280 1.52 3.98 20.03
N ARG A 281 0.73 4.47 21.00
CA ARG A 281 -0.71 4.18 21.06
C ARG A 281 -1.45 4.66 19.81
N GLN A 282 -1.19 5.90 19.38
CA GLN A 282 -1.76 6.45 18.15
C GLN A 282 -1.42 5.59 16.93
N LEU A 283 -0.15 5.18 16.83
CA LEU A 283 0.38 4.29 15.80
C LEU A 283 -0.32 2.93 15.78
N GLU A 284 -0.50 2.28 16.94
CA GLU A 284 -1.16 0.98 17.04
C GLU A 284 -2.62 1.03 16.57
N TRP A 285 -3.34 2.09 16.96
CA TRP A 285 -4.73 2.28 16.57
C TRP A 285 -4.85 2.61 15.08
N THR A 286 -3.92 3.40 14.52
CA THR A 286 -3.80 3.60 13.08
C THR A 286 -3.56 2.28 12.34
N GLY A 287 -2.69 1.42 12.88
CA GLY A 287 -2.47 0.07 12.35
C GLY A 287 -3.72 -0.80 12.38
N LEU A 288 -4.46 -0.78 13.49
CA LEU A 288 -5.72 -1.52 13.59
C LEU A 288 -6.74 -1.05 12.53
N GLN A 289 -6.89 0.25 12.30
CA GLN A 289 -7.76 0.76 11.23
C GLN A 289 -7.31 0.24 9.86
N ARG A 290 -6.02 0.32 9.55
CA ARG A 290 -5.46 -0.20 8.29
C ARG A 290 -5.71 -1.70 8.14
N HIS A 291 -5.51 -2.48 9.20
CA HIS A 291 -5.70 -3.93 9.17
C HIS A 291 -7.17 -4.30 9.00
N ILE A 292 -8.11 -3.60 9.64
CA ILE A 292 -9.55 -3.78 9.40
C ILE A 292 -9.90 -3.54 7.93
N LYS A 293 -9.41 -2.44 7.34
CA LYS A 293 -9.56 -2.18 5.90
C LYS A 293 -9.04 -3.37 5.08
N VAL A 294 -7.83 -3.84 5.35
CA VAL A 294 -7.20 -4.94 4.60
C VAL A 294 -7.99 -6.24 4.71
N LEU A 295 -8.48 -6.56 5.91
CA LEU A 295 -9.33 -7.73 6.14
C LEU A 295 -10.54 -7.76 5.22
N GLY A 296 -11.16 -6.60 4.92
CA GLY A 296 -12.23 -6.50 3.93
C GLY A 296 -11.76 -6.40 2.47
N LEU A 297 -10.68 -5.66 2.23
CA LEU A 297 -10.15 -5.39 0.90
C LEU A 297 -9.64 -6.65 0.20
N PHE A 298 -8.93 -7.53 0.92
CA PHE A 298 -8.32 -8.73 0.33
C PHE A 298 -9.37 -9.74 -0.17
N PRO A 299 -10.42 -10.08 0.61
CA PRO A 299 -11.56 -10.84 0.12
C PRO A 299 -12.25 -10.17 -1.06
N ARG A 300 -12.43 -8.84 -1.04
CA ARG A 300 -13.00 -8.13 -2.19
C ARG A 300 -12.17 -8.36 -3.45
N ILE A 301 -10.86 -8.16 -3.38
CA ILE A 301 -9.95 -8.38 -4.51
C ILE A 301 -9.99 -9.85 -4.98
N HIS A 302 -10.04 -10.80 -4.05
CA HIS A 302 -10.17 -12.22 -4.38
C HIS A 302 -11.48 -12.51 -5.14
N TYR A 303 -12.63 -12.21 -4.55
CA TYR A 303 -13.93 -12.63 -5.07
C TYR A 303 -14.41 -11.80 -6.26
N ARG A 304 -14.13 -10.49 -6.26
CA ARG A 304 -14.57 -9.57 -7.32
C ARG A 304 -13.60 -9.56 -8.49
N ASP A 305 -12.29 -9.57 -8.20
CA ASP A 305 -11.26 -9.36 -9.23
C ASP A 305 -10.52 -10.65 -9.62
N GLY A 306 -10.88 -11.80 -9.03
CA GLY A 306 -10.38 -13.11 -9.41
C GLY A 306 -8.92 -13.36 -9.04
N LYS A 307 -8.43 -12.77 -7.93
CA LYS A 307 -7.01 -12.83 -7.53
C LYS A 307 -6.82 -13.69 -6.27
N PRO A 308 -6.56 -15.01 -6.42
CA PRO A 308 -6.63 -15.95 -5.32
C PRO A 308 -5.65 -15.67 -4.16
N ARG A 309 -4.42 -15.26 -4.50
CA ARG A 309 -3.29 -15.09 -3.55
C ARG A 309 -3.55 -14.14 -2.36
N TYR A 310 -4.51 -13.22 -2.47
CA TYR A 310 -4.74 -12.22 -1.40
C TYR A 310 -5.34 -12.82 -0.13
N LEU A 311 -6.00 -13.99 -0.21
CA LEU A 311 -6.54 -14.63 0.99
C LEU A 311 -5.44 -15.26 1.86
N ASP A 312 -4.30 -15.62 1.27
CA ASP A 312 -3.21 -16.31 1.98
C ASP A 312 -2.62 -15.44 3.10
N ASP A 313 -2.75 -14.12 3.00
CA ASP A 313 -2.24 -13.15 3.96
C ASP A 313 -3.25 -12.77 5.07
N LEU A 314 -4.52 -13.18 4.98
CA LEU A 314 -5.56 -12.84 5.97
C LEU A 314 -5.19 -13.25 7.41
N PRO A 315 -4.65 -14.46 7.69
CA PRO A 315 -4.29 -14.85 9.04
C PRO A 315 -3.31 -13.89 9.71
N ARG A 316 -2.39 -13.30 8.92
CA ARG A 316 -1.42 -12.31 9.41
C ARG A 316 -2.11 -11.03 9.87
N PHE A 317 -3.03 -10.49 9.07
CA PHE A 317 -3.77 -9.29 9.42
C PHE A 317 -4.73 -9.50 10.60
N LEU A 318 -5.31 -10.70 10.73
CA LEU A 318 -6.09 -11.06 11.91
C LEU A 318 -5.22 -11.10 13.17
N ALA A 319 -4.01 -11.66 13.08
CA ALA A 319 -3.08 -11.68 14.20
C ALA A 319 -2.69 -10.26 14.65
N TYR A 320 -2.39 -9.36 13.70
CA TYR A 320 -2.11 -7.96 14.03
C TYR A 320 -3.31 -7.25 14.67
N ALA A 321 -4.49 -7.38 14.06
CA ALA A 321 -5.71 -6.73 14.57
C ALA A 321 -6.04 -7.22 15.99
N ARG A 322 -5.92 -8.53 16.23
CA ARG A 322 -6.15 -9.16 17.53
C ARG A 322 -5.14 -8.69 18.58
N LYS A 323 -3.85 -8.65 18.23
CA LYS A 323 -2.77 -8.19 19.14
C LYS A 323 -3.07 -6.79 19.68
N VAL A 324 -3.43 -5.85 18.80
CA VAL A 324 -3.78 -4.48 19.21
C VAL A 324 -5.09 -4.47 20.01
N ALA A 325 -6.13 -5.16 19.56
CA ALA A 325 -7.43 -5.16 20.22
C ALA A 325 -7.38 -5.73 21.66
N GLN A 326 -6.52 -6.72 21.91
CA GLN A 326 -6.31 -7.30 23.24
C GLN A 326 -5.51 -6.40 24.19
N ARG A 327 -4.65 -5.53 23.64
CA ARG A 327 -3.78 -4.64 24.42
C ARG A 327 -4.52 -3.46 25.04
N TYR A 328 -5.57 -2.97 24.39
CA TYR A 328 -6.29 -1.76 24.81
C TYR A 328 -7.69 -2.07 25.30
N ARG A 329 -7.98 -1.72 26.56
CA ARG A 329 -9.28 -1.96 27.20
C ARG A 329 -10.50 -1.50 26.37
N PRO A 330 -10.51 -0.31 25.72
CA PRO A 330 -11.64 0.10 24.88
C PRO A 330 -11.90 -0.80 23.67
N LEU A 331 -10.89 -1.56 23.22
CA LEU A 331 -10.95 -2.44 22.05
C LEU A 331 -11.21 -3.91 22.41
N ALA A 332 -11.27 -4.27 23.70
CA ALA A 332 -11.54 -5.64 24.14
C ALA A 332 -12.84 -6.25 23.56
N PRO A 333 -13.96 -5.49 23.41
CA PRO A 333 -15.14 -6.02 22.74
C PRO A 333 -14.88 -6.43 21.27
N PHE A 334 -14.00 -5.71 20.57
CA PHE A 334 -13.62 -6.04 19.20
C PHE A 334 -12.75 -7.30 19.14
N ALA A 335 -11.82 -7.49 20.09
CA ALA A 335 -11.05 -8.73 20.20
C ALA A 335 -11.99 -9.95 20.35
N ASN A 336 -12.96 -9.87 21.26
CA ASN A 336 -13.95 -10.94 21.46
C ASN A 336 -14.79 -11.20 20.21
N LEU A 337 -15.13 -10.15 19.45
CA LEU A 337 -15.85 -10.28 18.19
C LEU A 337 -15.02 -11.01 17.14
N LEU A 338 -13.71 -10.74 17.03
CA LEU A 338 -12.82 -11.48 16.13
C LEU A 338 -12.77 -12.97 16.48
N ASP A 339 -12.70 -13.30 17.77
CA ASP A 339 -12.69 -14.69 18.27
C ASP A 339 -14.00 -15.41 17.91
N GLU A 340 -15.13 -14.73 18.14
CA GLU A 340 -16.48 -15.21 17.82
C GLU A 340 -16.66 -15.48 16.31
N LEU A 341 -16.19 -14.56 15.46
CA LEU A 341 -16.28 -14.68 13.99
C LEU A 341 -15.44 -15.84 13.44
N GLU A 342 -14.23 -16.03 13.97
CA GLU A 342 -13.32 -17.10 13.57
C GLU A 342 -13.70 -18.48 14.15
N GLY A 343 -14.79 -18.57 14.93
CA GLY A 343 -15.21 -19.83 15.56
C GLY A 343 -14.25 -20.33 16.63
N GLN A 344 -13.38 -19.45 17.15
CA GLN A 344 -12.54 -19.72 18.30
C GLN A 344 -13.38 -19.45 19.54
N SER A 345 -14.24 -20.41 19.89
CA SER A 345 -14.91 -20.40 21.19
C SER A 345 -13.85 -20.19 22.26
N SER A 346 -14.03 -19.14 23.06
CA SER A 346 -13.25 -18.81 24.26
C SER A 346 -12.67 -20.08 24.88
N VAL A 347 -11.33 -20.15 24.94
CA VAL A 347 -10.61 -21.08 25.81
C VAL A 347 -11.36 -21.06 27.14
N GLU A 348 -11.89 -22.22 27.56
CA GLU A 348 -12.43 -22.38 28.91
C GLU A 348 -11.34 -21.91 29.86
N VAL A 349 -11.51 -20.72 30.44
CA VAL A 349 -10.72 -20.26 31.57
C VAL A 349 -11.20 -21.11 32.74
N GLY A 350 -10.70 -22.35 32.79
CA GLY A 350 -10.80 -23.21 33.95
C GLY A 350 -9.99 -22.55 35.05
N TYR A 351 -10.68 -21.82 35.93
CA TYR A 351 -10.12 -21.45 37.22
C TYR A 351 -9.82 -22.73 37.97
N THR A 352 -8.56 -23.13 38.03
CA THR A 352 -8.07 -24.04 39.06
C THR A 352 -7.99 -23.23 40.36
N PHE A 353 -8.92 -23.51 41.28
CA PHE A 353 -8.83 -23.11 42.69
C PHE A 353 -7.81 -23.97 43.43
#